data_AF-A0A356IJW5-F1
#
_entry.id   AF-A0A356IJW5-F1
#
_cell.length_a   1.000
_cell.length_b   1.000
_cell.length_c   1.000
_cell.angle_alpha   90.00
_cell.angle_beta   90.00
_cell.angle_gamma   90.00
#
_symmetry.space_group_name_H-M   'P 1'
#
loop_
_entity.id
_entity.type
_entity.pdbx_description
1 polymer ?
#
loop_
_entity_poly.entity_id
_entity_poly.type
_entity_poly.pdbx_seq_one_letter_code
_entity_poly.pdbx_strand_id
1 'polypeptide(L)'
;MVRKTLTLNAKRNKDSKSVDKMTEDVSQSDPQKCFLKGVAINPFECIGLESGSQQLTVRAMDLITPIGMGQRGLIVAPPGSGKTTILKHICQAVGKAYPDIRLYALLIDERPE
;
A
#
# COMPACT_ATOMS: atom_id res chain seq x y z
N MET A 1 -17.27 46.31 15.72
CA MET A 1 -16.06 45.51 15.47
C MET A 1 -16.33 44.62 14.26
N VAL A 2 -15.74 44.94 13.11
CA VAL A 2 -16.13 44.38 11.79
C VAL A 2 -15.44 43.03 11.56
N ARG A 3 -16.21 41.96 11.39
CA ARG A 3 -15.69 40.64 10.98
C ARG A 3 -15.48 40.65 9.46
N LYS A 4 -14.22 40.71 9.02
CA LYS A 4 -13.84 40.48 7.62
C LYS A 4 -13.74 38.98 7.36
N THR A 5 -14.68 38.43 6.61
CA THR A 5 -14.58 37.07 6.08
C THR A 5 -13.64 37.12 4.86
N LEU A 6 -12.49 36.44 4.93
CA LEU A 6 -11.55 36.32 3.81
C LEU A 6 -12.11 35.32 2.79
N THR A 7 -12.74 35.81 1.73
CA THR A 7 -13.11 34.99 0.57
C THR A 7 -11.88 34.79 -0.32
N LEU A 8 -11.37 33.55 -0.37
CA LEU A 8 -10.33 33.14 -1.31
C LEU A 8 -10.91 33.10 -2.73
N ASN A 9 -10.65 34.16 -3.51
CA ASN A 9 -10.87 34.16 -4.96
C ASN A 9 -9.76 33.35 -5.64
N ALA A 10 -9.83 32.02 -5.56
CA ALA A 10 -9.00 31.15 -6.38
C ALA A 10 -9.60 31.11 -7.79
N LYS A 11 -8.93 31.77 -8.74
CA LYS A 11 -9.15 31.61 -10.19
C LYS A 11 -8.99 30.13 -10.53
N ARG A 12 -10.09 29.41 -10.79
CA ARG A 12 -10.03 28.05 -11.36
C ARG A 12 -9.44 28.18 -12.76
N ASN A 13 -8.20 27.74 -12.92
CA ASN A 13 -7.60 27.63 -14.23
C ASN A 13 -8.28 26.46 -14.95
N LYS A 14 -8.91 26.76 -16.08
CA LYS A 14 -9.77 25.86 -16.85
C LYS A 14 -8.92 25.09 -17.86
N ASP A 15 -8.08 24.20 -17.35
CA ASP A 15 -7.43 23.15 -18.15
C ASP A 15 -7.84 21.79 -17.59
N SER A 16 -9.14 21.50 -17.62
CA SER A 16 -9.64 20.13 -17.50
C SER A 16 -9.43 19.43 -18.84
N LYS A 17 -8.17 19.12 -19.17
CA LYS A 17 -7.92 17.99 -20.07
C LYS A 17 -8.40 16.75 -19.31
N SER A 18 -9.37 16.06 -19.90
CA SER A 18 -10.02 14.85 -19.38
C SER A 18 -9.00 13.91 -18.75
N VAL A 19 -9.04 13.81 -17.43
CA VAL A 19 -8.22 12.88 -16.63
C VAL A 19 -8.48 11.44 -17.06
N ASP A 20 -9.67 11.15 -17.60
CA ASP A 20 -10.07 9.81 -18.06
C ASP A 20 -9.22 9.28 -19.22
N LYS A 21 -8.67 10.14 -20.09
CA LYS A 21 -7.89 9.67 -21.26
C LYS A 21 -6.48 9.19 -20.93
N MET A 22 -5.91 9.52 -19.76
CA MET A 22 -4.58 9.03 -19.35
C MET A 22 -4.66 7.68 -18.62
N THR A 23 -5.83 7.32 -18.09
CA THR A 23 -6.05 6.07 -17.35
C THR A 23 -6.12 4.83 -18.25
N GLU A 24 -6.57 4.99 -19.50
CA GLU A 24 -6.73 3.86 -20.43
C GLU A 24 -5.37 3.34 -20.96
N ASP A 25 -4.38 4.22 -21.17
CA ASP A 25 -3.10 3.85 -21.78
C ASP A 25 -2.19 2.98 -20.88
N VAL A 26 -2.41 2.98 -19.56
CA VAL A 26 -1.59 2.19 -18.61
C VAL A 26 -2.02 0.71 -18.60
N SER A 27 -3.26 0.43 -19.00
CA SER A 27 -3.86 -0.91 -18.89
C SER A 27 -3.35 -1.93 -19.92
N GLN A 28 -2.62 -1.49 -20.97
CA GLN A 28 -2.10 -2.37 -22.03
C GLN A 28 -0.57 -2.35 -22.18
N SER A 29 0.15 -1.62 -21.34
CA SER A 29 1.61 -1.53 -21.41
C SER A 29 2.31 -2.68 -20.68
N ASP A 30 3.36 -3.23 -21.30
CA ASP A 30 4.27 -4.21 -20.71
C ASP A 30 4.83 -3.71 -19.35
N PRO A 31 4.61 -4.45 -18.23
CA PRO A 31 5.01 -4.03 -16.89
C PRO A 31 6.50 -3.67 -16.78
N GLN A 32 7.37 -4.34 -17.55
CA GLN A 32 8.81 -4.06 -17.54
C GLN A 32 9.12 -2.67 -18.10
N LYS A 33 8.43 -2.26 -19.17
CA LYS A 33 8.60 -0.93 -19.77
C LYS A 33 8.10 0.17 -18.83
N CYS A 34 7.01 -0.09 -18.11
CA CYS A 34 6.48 0.84 -17.11
C CYS A 34 7.43 1.03 -15.94
N PHE A 35 8.04 -0.06 -15.46
CA PHE A 35 9.06 0.00 -14.41
C PHE A 35 10.28 0.81 -14.85
N LEU A 36 10.82 0.56 -16.06
CA LEU A 36 11.98 1.28 -16.60
C LEU A 36 11.69 2.78 -16.83
N LYS A 37 10.43 3.14 -17.13
CA LYS A 37 9.99 4.53 -17.28
C LYS A 37 9.70 5.23 -15.95
N GLY A 38 9.64 4.49 -14.83
CA GLY A 38 9.37 5.05 -13.50
C GLY A 38 7.94 5.55 -13.32
N VAL A 39 6.96 4.96 -14.01
CA VAL A 39 5.55 5.34 -13.87
C VAL A 39 5.05 4.89 -12.50
N ALA A 40 4.69 5.85 -11.64
CA ALA A 40 4.11 5.57 -10.33
C ALA A 40 2.63 5.18 -10.48
N ILE A 41 2.23 4.09 -9.82
CA ILE A 41 0.85 3.61 -9.76
C ILE A 41 0.43 3.61 -8.29
N ASN A 42 -0.78 4.08 -8.02
CA ASN A 42 -1.34 4.03 -6.67
C ASN A 42 -1.72 2.60 -6.31
N PRO A 43 -1.63 2.21 -5.02
CA PRO A 43 -2.03 0.89 -4.60
C PRO A 43 -3.48 0.61 -4.99
N PHE A 44 -3.70 -0.54 -5.62
CA PHE A 44 -5.03 -0.99 -6.05
C PHE A 44 -5.22 -2.42 -5.56
N GLU A 45 -6.48 -2.80 -5.33
CA GLU A 45 -6.88 -4.09 -4.76
C GLU A 45 -6.37 -4.32 -3.32
N CYS A 46 -7.32 -4.49 -2.40
CA CYS A 46 -7.01 -4.71 -0.98
C CYS A 46 -6.65 -6.18 -0.74
N ILE A 47 -5.59 -6.42 0.01
CA ILE A 47 -5.14 -7.75 0.44
C ILE A 47 -5.76 -8.02 1.80
N GLY A 48 -6.75 -8.92 1.86
CA GLY A 48 -7.40 -9.31 3.11
C GLY A 48 -6.56 -10.35 3.85
N LEU A 49 -5.86 -9.95 4.91
CA LEU A 49 -4.99 -10.85 5.67
C LEU A 49 -5.78 -11.86 6.52
N GLU A 50 -6.98 -11.51 6.96
CA GLU A 50 -7.87 -12.40 7.74
C GLU A 50 -8.21 -13.70 7.02
N SER A 51 -8.21 -13.70 5.68
CA SER A 51 -8.52 -14.89 4.88
C SER A 51 -7.49 -16.01 5.06
N GLY A 52 -6.23 -15.64 5.33
CA GLY A 52 -5.13 -16.59 5.43
C GLY A 52 -4.75 -17.00 6.86
N SER A 53 -5.25 -16.30 7.89
CA SER A 53 -4.87 -16.57 9.28
C SER A 53 -5.94 -16.12 10.28
N GLN A 54 -6.20 -16.97 11.29
CA GLN A 54 -7.13 -16.67 12.38
C GLN A 54 -6.50 -15.81 13.50
N GLN A 55 -5.25 -15.39 13.35
CA GLN A 55 -4.57 -14.64 14.38
C GLN A 55 -5.17 -13.23 14.54
N LEU A 56 -5.34 -12.81 15.79
CA LEU A 56 -5.92 -11.50 16.10
C LEU A 56 -5.08 -10.35 15.56
N THR A 57 -3.75 -10.53 15.47
CA THR A 57 -2.83 -9.53 14.93
C THR A 57 -3.19 -9.11 13.52
N VAL A 58 -3.41 -10.07 12.60
CA VAL A 58 -3.69 -9.74 11.19
C VAL A 58 -5.07 -9.12 11.02
N ARG A 59 -6.06 -9.56 11.81
CA ARG A 59 -7.40 -8.96 11.83
C ARG A 59 -7.38 -7.52 12.34
N ALA A 60 -6.58 -7.23 13.36
CA ALA A 60 -6.38 -5.87 13.83
C ALA A 60 -5.69 -5.00 12.76
N MET A 61 -4.74 -5.57 12.00
CA MET A 61 -4.10 -4.86 10.88
C MET A 61 -5.08 -4.56 9.75
N ASP A 62 -5.95 -5.49 9.36
CA ASP A 62 -6.95 -5.24 8.31
C ASP A 62 -7.89 -4.07 8.66
N LEU A 63 -8.21 -3.89 9.94
CA LEU A 63 -9.08 -2.82 10.43
C LEU A 63 -8.37 -1.46 10.55
N ILE A 64 -7.13 -1.45 11.05
CA ILE A 64 -6.42 -0.21 11.40
C ILE A 64 -5.51 0.25 10.26
N THR A 65 -4.90 -0.68 9.53
CA THR A 65 -3.88 -0.45 8.52
C THR A 65 -4.07 -1.38 7.31
N PRO A 66 -5.12 -1.18 6.48
CA PRO A 66 -5.36 -2.02 5.32
C PRO A 66 -4.18 -1.96 4.32
N ILE A 67 -3.81 -3.09 3.75
CA ILE A 67 -2.68 -3.23 2.82
C ILE A 67 -3.23 -3.51 1.42
N GLY A 68 -2.86 -2.70 0.42
CA GLY A 68 -3.19 -2.92 -0.98
C GLY A 68 -2.01 -3.42 -1.83
N MET A 69 -2.27 -3.90 -3.05
CA MET A 69 -1.18 -4.28 -3.96
C MET A 69 -0.41 -3.04 -4.40
N GLY A 70 0.91 -3.05 -4.22
CA GLY A 70 1.76 -1.87 -4.43
C GLY A 70 1.86 -0.92 -3.22
N GLN A 71 1.25 -1.28 -2.09
CA GLN A 71 1.38 -0.53 -0.84
C GLN A 71 2.84 -0.50 -0.37
N ARG A 72 3.28 0.68 0.10
CA ARG A 72 4.55 0.86 0.80
C ARG A 72 4.26 1.14 2.25
N GLY A 73 4.62 0.20 3.12
CA GLY A 73 4.39 0.29 4.56
C GLY A 73 5.69 0.31 5.34
N LEU A 74 5.68 0.97 6.49
CA LEU A 74 6.77 0.96 7.46
C LEU A 74 6.23 0.45 8.80
N ILE A 75 6.85 -0.60 9.34
CA ILE A 75 6.56 -1.10 10.68
C ILE A 75 7.56 -0.47 11.64
N VAL A 76 7.11 0.47 12.45
CA VAL A 76 7.91 1.09 13.51
C VAL A 76 7.70 0.30 14.80
N ALA A 77 8.76 -0.31 15.32
CA ALA A 77 8.70 -1.11 16.53
C ALA A 77 9.98 -0.91 17.38
N PRO A 78 9.86 -0.71 18.71
CA PRO A 78 11.00 -0.77 19.61
C PRO A 78 11.59 -2.19 19.72
N PRO A 79 12.81 -2.34 20.26
CA PRO A 79 13.39 -3.65 20.52
C PRO A 79 12.48 -4.46 21.47
N GLY A 80 12.28 -5.75 21.16
CA GLY A 80 11.44 -6.64 21.96
C GLY A 80 9.93 -6.55 21.69
N SER A 81 9.45 -5.66 20.81
CA SER A 81 8.01 -5.48 20.54
C SER A 81 7.41 -6.44 19.52
N GLY A 82 8.11 -7.54 19.19
CA GLY A 82 7.57 -8.59 18.33
C GLY A 82 7.49 -8.26 16.84
N LYS A 83 8.33 -7.34 16.32
CA LYS A 83 8.37 -6.99 14.88
C LYS A 83 8.44 -8.23 13.97
N THR A 84 9.28 -9.19 14.36
CA THR A 84 9.54 -10.40 13.59
C THR A 84 8.32 -11.33 13.62
N THR A 85 7.60 -11.39 14.75
CA THR A 85 6.36 -12.16 14.88
C THR A 85 5.27 -11.60 13.98
N ILE A 86 5.07 -10.28 13.97
CA ILE A 86 4.10 -9.62 13.08
C ILE A 86 4.44 -9.91 11.61
N LEU A 87 5.71 -9.76 11.21
CA LEU A 87 6.15 -10.06 9.85
C LEU A 87 5.86 -11.52 9.46
N LYS A 88 6.17 -12.49 10.35
CA LYS A 88 5.86 -13.91 10.12
C LYS A 88 4.35 -14.14 9.92
N HIS A 89 3.51 -13.50 10.73
CA HIS A 89 2.06 -13.59 10.64
C HIS A 89 1.53 -13.07 9.30
N ILE A 90 2.03 -11.92 8.83
CA ILE A 90 1.68 -11.35 7.53
C ILE A 90 2.08 -12.31 6.40
N CYS A 91 3.32 -12.81 6.40
CA CYS A 91 3.79 -13.73 5.36
C CYS A 91 2.95 -15.02 5.31
N GLN A 92 2.60 -15.59 6.45
CA GLN A 92 1.77 -16.80 6.52
C GLN A 92 0.33 -16.55 6.03
N ALA A 93 -0.24 -15.39 6.38
CA ALA A 93 -1.56 -15.00 5.92
C ALA A 93 -1.60 -14.81 4.40
N VAL A 94 -0.70 -14.00 3.85
CA VAL A 94 -0.65 -13.73 2.40
C VAL A 94 -0.36 -15.02 1.62
N GLY A 95 0.58 -15.85 2.08
CA GLY A 95 0.95 -17.07 1.38
C GLY A 95 -0.16 -18.12 1.29
N LYS A 96 -1.12 -18.08 2.24
CA LYS A 96 -2.31 -18.95 2.22
C LYS A 96 -3.45 -18.35 1.42
N ALA A 97 -3.72 -17.05 1.56
CA ALA A 97 -4.84 -16.39 0.92
C ALA A 97 -4.60 -16.12 -0.58
N TYR A 98 -3.35 -15.83 -0.97
CA TYR A 98 -2.99 -15.39 -2.31
C TYR A 98 -1.79 -16.19 -2.86
N PRO A 99 -2.00 -17.43 -3.34
CA PRO A 99 -0.92 -18.28 -3.83
C PRO A 99 -0.22 -17.72 -5.08
N ASP A 100 -0.89 -16.86 -5.84
CA ASP A 100 -0.32 -16.20 -7.03
C ASP A 100 0.67 -15.08 -6.68
N ILE A 101 0.64 -14.56 -5.45
CA ILE A 101 1.56 -13.53 -4.98
C ILE A 101 2.88 -14.17 -4.57
N ARG A 102 3.97 -13.72 -5.19
CA ARG A 102 5.33 -14.14 -4.81
C ARG A 102 5.78 -13.39 -3.56
N LEU A 103 6.05 -14.13 -2.50
CA LEU A 103 6.56 -13.61 -1.24
C LEU A 103 8.09 -13.69 -1.19
N TYR A 104 8.72 -12.61 -0.75
CA TYR A 104 10.16 -12.52 -0.52
C TYR A 104 10.41 -12.00 0.89
N ALA A 105 11.36 -12.61 1.60
CA ALA A 105 11.85 -12.14 2.88
C ALA A 105 13.35 -11.83 2.76
N LEU A 106 13.70 -10.56 2.99
CA LEU A 106 15.08 -10.10 3.03
C LEU A 106 15.45 -9.79 4.48
N LEU A 107 16.40 -10.54 5.02
CA LEU A 107 16.93 -10.35 6.37
C LEU A 107 18.31 -9.71 6.26
N ILE A 108 18.49 -8.55 6.87
CA ILE A 108 19.76 -7.82 6.89
C ILE A 108 20.18 -7.69 8.34
N ASP A 109 21.40 -8.13 8.65
CA ASP A 109 22.01 -8.02 9.99
C ASP A 109 21.10 -8.57 11.11
N GLU A 110 20.29 -9.58 10.79
CA GLU A 110 19.45 -10.28 11.75
C GLU A 110 20.18 -11.45 12.39
N ARG A 111 19.67 -11.86 13.53
CA ARG A 111 20.24 -12.99 14.25
C ARG A 111 19.92 -14.32 13.54
N PRO A 112 20.81 -15.32 13.61
CA PRO A 112 20.71 -16.55 12.82
C PRO A 112 19.68 -17.57 13.31
N GLU A 113 19.11 -17.40 14.51
CA GLU A 113 18.06 -18.28 15.06
C GLU A 113 16.72 -18.27 14.30
#